data_AF-A0A1F9DSZ3-F1
#
_entry.id   AF-A0A1F9DSZ3-F1
#
_cell.length_a   1.000
_cell.length_b   1.000
_cell.length_c   1.000
_cell.angle_alpha   90.00
_cell.angle_beta   90.00
_cell.angle_gamma   90.00
#
_symmetry.space_group_name_H-M   'P 1'
#
loop_
_entity.id
_entity.type
_entity.pdbx_description
1 polymer ?
#
loop_
_entity_poly.entity_id
_entity_poly.type
_entity_poly.pdbx_seq_one_letter_code
_entity_poly.pdbx_strand_id
1 'polypeptide(L)'
;MLVNYERYKSNKEAQGGLKIFDISNKAKPREIAFFKAGGRGVHRFTFDGRYAYISPCIEGYVGNIAMILDLKDPARPQEAGRWWMPGQWIGGGETPAWEGTAHRCHHPIRRGNRLYVSYWHGGFVILDISDMSKPKLVSHLDWSPPYPAPTHTTLPMPWKIMERDIMVVTDEEAQKLTPKPLAFLWIVDITEETRPIPISTFMLPDDSAPGPDDRFGAHQPAEQVRSATLYVTWFSGGLRAIDISNPYLPTEVGFYVPFPGRGQKTVQSNDVYHREDGLLFLIDRFDGLEILESQL
;
A
#
# COMPACT_ATOMS: atom_id res chain seq x y z
N MET A 1 -5.67 3.28 -18.22
CA MET A 1 -5.20 3.90 -16.95
C MET A 1 -6.28 3.79 -15.92
N LEU A 2 -5.93 3.49 -14.66
CA LEU A 2 -6.87 3.42 -13.54
C LEU A 2 -6.56 4.57 -12.58
N VAL A 3 -7.61 5.14 -11.98
CA VAL A 3 -7.49 6.21 -10.98
C VAL A 3 -8.47 5.90 -9.84
N ASN A 4 -7.96 5.71 -8.62
CA ASN A 4 -8.82 5.62 -7.44
C ASN A 4 -9.48 6.98 -7.21
N TYR A 5 -10.79 6.96 -7.03
CA TYR A 5 -11.59 8.15 -6.79
C TYR A 5 -12.17 8.04 -5.39
N GLU A 6 -11.30 8.31 -4.41
CA GLU A 6 -11.64 8.25 -2.99
C GLU A 6 -12.24 9.58 -2.51
N ARG A 7 -13.27 9.50 -1.68
CA ARG A 7 -13.92 10.67 -1.09
C ARG A 7 -13.05 11.24 0.03
N TYR A 8 -12.42 12.38 -0.23
CA TYR A 8 -11.86 13.21 0.82
C TYR A 8 -12.94 14.15 1.40
N LYS A 9 -12.85 14.44 2.71
CA LYS A 9 -13.79 15.23 3.52
C LYS A 9 -14.29 16.48 2.77
N SER A 10 -15.41 16.38 2.05
CA SER A 10 -16.03 17.50 1.34
C SER A 10 -17.55 17.41 1.41
N ASN A 11 -18.22 18.56 1.43
CA ASN A 11 -19.67 18.69 1.58
C ASN A 11 -20.47 18.34 0.31
N LYS A 12 -19.83 17.72 -0.71
CA LYS A 12 -20.52 17.30 -1.95
C LYS A 12 -20.66 15.79 -1.99
N GLU A 13 -21.81 15.31 -2.45
CA GLU A 13 -22.10 13.89 -2.69
C GLU A 13 -21.33 13.33 -3.91
N ALA A 14 -20.01 13.45 -3.94
CA ALA A 14 -19.21 12.77 -4.96
C ALA A 14 -19.27 11.25 -4.71
N GLN A 15 -19.58 10.44 -5.72
CA GLN A 15 -19.54 8.97 -5.58
C GLN A 15 -18.09 8.48 -5.49
N GLY A 16 -17.77 7.59 -4.56
CA GLY A 16 -16.45 6.96 -4.45
C GLY A 16 -16.32 5.74 -5.37
N GLY A 17 -15.13 5.46 -5.90
CA GLY A 17 -14.96 4.33 -6.83
C GLY A 17 -13.60 4.26 -7.51
N LEU A 18 -13.56 3.58 -8.65
CA LEU A 18 -12.40 3.49 -9.54
C LEU A 18 -12.78 4.02 -10.93
N LYS A 19 -12.06 5.04 -11.40
CA LYS A 19 -12.20 5.56 -12.77
C LYS A 19 -11.27 4.80 -13.70
N ILE A 20 -11.78 4.47 -14.89
CA ILE A 20 -11.05 3.77 -15.94
C ILE A 20 -10.97 4.69 -17.15
N PHE A 21 -9.76 4.93 -17.62
CA PHE A 21 -9.48 5.81 -18.76
C PHE A 21 -8.80 5.05 -19.89
N ASP A 22 -9.28 5.31 -21.10
CA ASP A 22 -8.53 5.09 -22.34
C ASP A 22 -7.51 6.22 -22.50
N ILE A 23 -6.24 5.84 -22.61
CA ILE A 23 -5.09 6.74 -22.76
C ILE A 23 -4.31 6.46 -24.05
N SER A 24 -4.95 5.85 -25.05
CA SER A 24 -4.38 5.69 -26.40
C SER A 24 -3.90 7.03 -26.98
N ASN A 25 -4.61 8.12 -26.66
CA ASN A 25 -4.11 9.48 -26.76
C ASN A 25 -3.78 10.03 -25.37
N LYS A 26 -2.49 10.04 -25.00
CA LYS A 26 -2.00 10.50 -23.69
C LYS A 26 -2.33 11.97 -23.38
N ALA A 27 -2.45 12.82 -24.41
CA ALA A 27 -2.79 14.24 -24.26
C ALA A 27 -4.30 14.47 -24.08
N LYS A 28 -5.13 13.46 -24.36
CA LYS A 28 -6.59 13.53 -24.24
C LYS A 28 -7.16 12.24 -23.61
N PRO A 29 -6.88 11.97 -22.32
CA PRO A 29 -7.47 10.83 -21.62
C PRO A 29 -9.00 10.88 -21.68
N ARG A 30 -9.63 9.74 -21.96
CA ARG A 30 -11.09 9.62 -22.04
C ARG A 30 -11.56 8.62 -21.00
N GLU A 31 -12.44 9.05 -20.10
CA GLU A 31 -13.09 8.13 -19.16
C GLU A 31 -13.97 7.15 -19.95
N ILE A 32 -13.80 5.86 -19.72
CA ILE A 32 -14.54 4.78 -20.42
C ILE A 32 -15.43 3.97 -19.50
N ALA A 33 -15.16 4.00 -18.20
CA ALA A 33 -15.98 3.36 -17.18
C ALA A 33 -15.70 3.94 -15.79
N PHE A 34 -16.69 3.79 -14.91
CA PHE A 34 -16.58 4.10 -13.49
C PHE A 34 -17.13 2.92 -12.68
N PHE A 35 -16.25 2.24 -11.95
CA PHE A 35 -16.67 1.23 -10.98
C PHE A 35 -17.08 1.95 -9.68
N LYS A 36 -18.37 1.96 -9.39
CA LYS A 36 -18.91 2.58 -8.18
C LYS A 36 -18.68 1.68 -6.98
N ALA A 37 -18.03 2.21 -5.95
CA ALA A 37 -17.89 1.57 -4.66
C ALA A 37 -18.81 2.25 -3.62
N GLY A 38 -19.02 1.58 -2.48
CA GLY A 38 -19.71 2.15 -1.34
C GLY A 38 -18.84 3.16 -0.57
N GLY A 39 -19.39 3.73 0.51
CA GLY A 39 -18.63 4.50 1.50
C GLY A 39 -17.68 5.56 0.92
N ARG A 40 -16.39 5.41 1.26
CA ARG A 40 -15.30 6.32 0.80
C ARG A 40 -14.79 6.01 -0.60
N GLY A 41 -15.15 4.89 -1.21
CA GLY A 41 -14.67 4.49 -2.53
C GLY A 41 -13.61 3.39 -2.49
N VAL A 42 -12.71 3.41 -3.47
CA VAL A 42 -11.52 2.54 -3.52
C VAL A 42 -10.34 3.29 -2.92
N HIS A 43 -9.65 2.67 -1.95
CA HIS A 43 -8.54 3.32 -1.25
C HIS A 43 -7.21 3.16 -2.00
N ARG A 44 -6.84 1.93 -2.36
CA ARG A 44 -5.66 1.59 -3.17
C ARG A 44 -5.98 0.56 -4.24
N PHE A 45 -5.06 0.41 -5.18
CA PHE A 45 -5.10 -0.67 -6.15
C PHE A 45 -3.71 -1.03 -6.70
N THR A 46 -3.55 -2.27 -7.15
CA THR A 46 -2.55 -2.67 -8.16
C THR A 46 -3.23 -3.14 -9.44
N PHE A 47 -2.51 -3.11 -10.56
CA PHE A 47 -3.04 -3.51 -11.86
C PHE A 47 -1.98 -4.25 -12.68
N ASP A 48 -2.31 -5.45 -13.16
CA ASP A 48 -1.37 -6.31 -13.89
C ASP A 48 -1.56 -6.29 -15.42
N GLY A 49 -2.41 -5.38 -15.92
CA GLY A 49 -2.77 -5.29 -17.35
C GLY A 49 -4.08 -6.00 -17.69
N ARG A 50 -4.56 -6.93 -16.85
CA ARG A 50 -5.87 -7.58 -17.01
C ARG A 50 -6.76 -7.47 -15.77
N TYR A 51 -6.21 -7.73 -14.60
CA TYR A 51 -6.92 -7.67 -13.33
C TYR A 51 -6.47 -6.47 -12.53
N ALA A 52 -7.43 -5.77 -11.93
CA ALA A 52 -7.16 -4.77 -10.90
C ALA A 52 -7.46 -5.37 -9.53
N TYR A 53 -6.50 -5.28 -8.63
CA TYR A 53 -6.63 -5.69 -7.23
C TYR A 53 -6.90 -4.42 -6.45
N ILE A 54 -8.09 -4.28 -5.88
CA ILE A 54 -8.58 -3.02 -5.32
C ILE A 54 -9.02 -3.20 -3.87
N SER A 55 -8.98 -2.11 -3.10
CA SER A 55 -9.53 -2.05 -1.73
C SER A 55 -10.79 -1.17 -1.64
N PRO A 56 -11.97 -1.62 -2.12
CA PRO A 56 -13.21 -0.86 -2.06
C PRO A 56 -13.88 -0.96 -0.69
N CYS A 57 -14.61 0.09 -0.30
CA CYS A 57 -15.76 -0.07 0.60
C CYS A 57 -16.93 -0.70 -0.17
N ILE A 58 -17.56 -1.73 0.40
CA ILE A 58 -18.71 -2.42 -0.19
C ILE A 58 -19.84 -2.47 0.84
N GLU A 59 -21.08 -2.32 0.38
CA GLU A 59 -22.26 -2.42 1.24
C GLU A 59 -22.32 -3.77 1.97
N GLY A 60 -22.72 -3.74 3.24
CA GLY A 60 -22.74 -4.93 4.10
C GLY A 60 -21.38 -5.31 4.69
N TYR A 61 -20.31 -4.56 4.40
CA TYR A 61 -19.00 -4.75 5.01
C TYR A 61 -18.57 -3.55 5.85
N VAL A 62 -17.84 -3.81 6.94
CA VAL A 62 -17.16 -2.76 7.69
C VAL A 62 -15.76 -2.50 7.12
N GLY A 63 -15.50 -1.24 6.78
CA GLY A 63 -14.24 -0.84 6.16
C GLY A 63 -14.10 -1.30 4.71
N ASN A 64 -12.85 -1.38 4.26
CA ASN A 64 -12.48 -1.81 2.92
C ASN A 64 -12.16 -3.31 2.92
N ILE A 65 -12.47 -4.00 1.83
CA ILE A 65 -12.16 -5.43 1.64
C ILE A 65 -11.21 -5.61 0.44
N ALA A 66 -10.64 -6.80 0.24
CA ALA A 66 -9.89 -7.10 -0.97
C ALA A 66 -10.86 -7.53 -2.09
N MET A 67 -10.72 -6.95 -3.28
CA MET A 67 -11.53 -7.32 -4.44
C MET A 67 -10.67 -7.37 -5.71
N ILE A 68 -10.98 -8.33 -6.58
CA ILE A 68 -10.34 -8.55 -7.87
C ILE A 68 -11.35 -8.17 -8.95
N LEU A 69 -11.01 -7.18 -9.77
CA LEU A 69 -11.79 -6.81 -10.95
C LEU A 69 -11.14 -7.38 -12.22
N ASP A 70 -11.89 -8.11 -13.05
CA ASP A 70 -11.50 -8.45 -14.42
C ASP A 70 -11.78 -7.25 -15.34
N LEU A 71 -10.73 -6.77 -16.00
CA LEU A 71 -10.76 -5.69 -16.97
C LEU A 71 -10.50 -6.18 -18.40
N LYS A 72 -10.82 -7.46 -18.69
CA LYS A 72 -10.81 -8.01 -20.06
C LYS A 72 -11.59 -7.11 -21.04
N ASP A 73 -12.73 -6.58 -20.60
CA ASP A 73 -13.38 -5.42 -21.23
C ASP A 73 -13.33 -4.23 -20.24
N PRO A 74 -12.40 -3.28 -20.42
CA PRO A 74 -12.21 -2.19 -19.47
C PRO A 74 -13.36 -1.16 -19.49
N ALA A 75 -14.24 -1.19 -20.51
CA ALA A 75 -15.48 -0.40 -20.52
C ALA A 75 -16.58 -1.05 -19.67
N ARG A 76 -16.41 -2.33 -19.28
CA ARG A 76 -17.37 -3.11 -18.49
C ARG A 76 -16.62 -3.91 -17.41
N PRO A 77 -16.02 -3.24 -16.42
CA PRO A 77 -15.31 -3.91 -15.32
C PRO A 77 -16.25 -4.87 -14.59
N GLN A 78 -15.77 -6.09 -14.34
CA GLN A 78 -16.53 -7.12 -13.65
C GLN A 78 -15.76 -7.60 -12.43
N GLU A 79 -16.48 -7.88 -11.36
CA GLU A 79 -15.86 -8.56 -10.23
C GLU A 79 -15.53 -10.00 -10.60
N ALA A 80 -14.26 -10.36 -10.44
CA ALA A 80 -13.81 -11.74 -10.57
C ALA A 80 -14.01 -12.48 -9.24
N GLY A 81 -13.62 -11.86 -8.13
CA GLY A 81 -13.75 -12.40 -6.78
C GLY A 81 -13.39 -11.38 -5.72
N ARG A 82 -13.62 -11.73 -4.45
CA ARG A 82 -13.31 -10.88 -3.29
C ARG A 82 -12.90 -11.72 -2.09
N TRP A 83 -12.26 -11.08 -1.12
CA TRP A 83 -11.95 -11.65 0.18
C TRP A 83 -12.10 -10.59 1.27
N TRP A 84 -12.54 -11.02 2.44
CA TRP A 84 -12.67 -10.17 3.62
C TRP A 84 -12.15 -10.92 4.85
N MET A 85 -11.64 -10.17 5.82
CA MET A 85 -11.23 -10.70 7.10
C MET A 85 -12.47 -11.11 7.91
N PRO A 86 -12.47 -12.26 8.59
CA PRO A 86 -13.58 -12.65 9.46
C PRO A 86 -13.94 -11.54 10.45
N GLY A 87 -15.22 -11.18 10.50
CA GLY A 87 -15.73 -10.03 11.24
C GLY A 87 -16.10 -8.85 10.35
N GLN A 88 -15.60 -8.78 9.12
CA GLN A 88 -15.92 -7.66 8.21
C GLN A 88 -17.34 -7.74 7.63
N TRP A 89 -17.94 -8.91 7.44
CA TRP A 89 -19.21 -9.06 6.71
C TRP A 89 -20.44 -8.97 7.63
N ILE A 90 -20.69 -7.77 8.16
CA ILE A 90 -21.82 -7.47 9.04
C ILE A 90 -23.19 -7.75 8.38
N GLY A 91 -23.30 -7.56 7.07
CA GLY A 91 -24.52 -7.86 6.31
C GLY A 91 -24.84 -9.37 6.23
N GLY A 92 -23.83 -10.22 6.45
CA GLY A 92 -23.98 -11.67 6.61
C GLY A 92 -24.07 -12.13 8.07
N GLY A 93 -24.11 -11.20 9.03
CA GLY A 93 -24.22 -11.50 10.46
C GLY A 93 -22.90 -11.72 11.18
N GLU A 94 -21.75 -11.40 10.57
CA GLU A 94 -20.47 -11.41 11.29
C GLU A 94 -20.37 -10.24 12.28
N THR A 95 -19.65 -10.44 13.38
CA THR A 95 -19.36 -9.39 14.36
C THR A 95 -17.85 -9.12 14.37
N PRO A 96 -17.40 -7.87 14.11
CA PRO A 96 -15.99 -7.52 14.19
C PRO A 96 -15.42 -7.74 15.59
N ALA A 97 -14.19 -8.25 15.68
CA ALA A 97 -13.46 -8.34 16.94
C ALA A 97 -12.71 -7.03 17.30
N TRP A 98 -12.89 -5.98 16.49
CA TRP A 98 -12.21 -4.68 16.59
C TRP A 98 -13.22 -3.53 16.47
N GLU A 99 -12.79 -2.32 16.82
CA GLU A 99 -13.63 -1.12 16.72
C GLU A 99 -13.55 -0.43 15.35
N GLY A 100 -14.69 0.08 14.90
CA GLY A 100 -14.79 0.90 13.70
C GLY A 100 -14.18 0.23 12.47
N THR A 101 -13.22 0.91 11.84
CA THR A 101 -12.57 0.43 10.61
C THR A 101 -11.09 0.11 10.81
N ALA A 102 -10.71 -0.34 12.01
CA ALA A 102 -9.35 -0.72 12.34
C ALA A 102 -8.82 -1.68 11.26
N HIS A 103 -9.41 -2.88 11.11
CA HIS A 103 -8.97 -3.90 10.15
C HIS A 103 -9.58 -3.72 8.76
N ARG A 104 -9.38 -2.54 8.17
CA ARG A 104 -9.74 -2.32 6.76
C ARG A 104 -8.59 -2.73 5.85
N CYS A 105 -8.94 -3.41 4.75
CA CYS A 105 -8.02 -3.70 3.66
C CYS A 105 -7.41 -2.40 3.15
N HIS A 106 -6.09 -2.32 3.15
CA HIS A 106 -5.38 -1.15 2.67
C HIS A 106 -4.93 -1.37 1.24
N HIS A 107 -3.99 -2.29 0.98
CA HIS A 107 -3.38 -2.46 -0.34
C HIS A 107 -3.16 -3.93 -0.73
N PRO A 108 -3.84 -4.42 -1.78
CA PRO A 108 -3.60 -5.76 -2.32
C PRO A 108 -2.55 -5.75 -3.46
N ILE A 109 -1.44 -6.46 -3.28
CA ILE A 109 -0.35 -6.59 -4.25
C ILE A 109 -0.20 -8.05 -4.70
N ARG A 110 -0.19 -8.29 -6.02
CA ARG A 110 -0.07 -9.64 -6.59
C ARG A 110 1.38 -10.03 -6.90
N ARG A 111 1.74 -11.28 -6.59
CA ARG A 111 2.91 -11.98 -7.15
C ARG A 111 2.51 -13.41 -7.54
N GLY A 112 2.51 -13.72 -8.83
CA GLY A 112 2.09 -15.05 -9.32
C GLY A 112 0.65 -15.39 -8.95
N ASN A 113 0.44 -16.51 -8.24
CA ASN A 113 -0.88 -16.94 -7.75
C ASN A 113 -1.12 -16.55 -6.29
N ARG A 114 -0.43 -15.51 -5.82
CA ARG A 114 -0.59 -14.96 -4.46
C ARG A 114 -1.01 -13.50 -4.49
N LEU A 115 -1.85 -13.14 -3.53
CA LEU A 115 -2.21 -11.77 -3.22
C LEU A 115 -1.78 -11.46 -1.79
N TYR A 116 -0.88 -10.50 -1.62
CA TYR A 116 -0.36 -10.04 -0.34
C TYR A 116 -1.13 -8.78 0.00
N VAL A 117 -1.93 -8.84 1.06
CA VAL A 117 -2.90 -7.79 1.37
C VAL A 117 -2.62 -7.24 2.76
N SER A 118 -2.29 -5.96 2.82
CA SER A 118 -2.16 -5.23 4.08
C SER A 118 -3.52 -4.84 4.65
N TYR A 119 -3.66 -4.92 5.97
CA TYR A 119 -4.82 -4.50 6.73
C TYR A 119 -4.36 -3.56 7.84
N TRP A 120 -4.93 -2.35 7.90
CA TRP A 120 -4.63 -1.43 8.99
C TRP A 120 -4.90 -2.12 10.33
N HIS A 121 -3.99 -2.01 11.30
CA HIS A 121 -4.11 -2.58 12.65
C HIS A 121 -4.51 -4.07 12.75
N GLY A 122 -4.49 -4.80 11.63
CA GLY A 122 -4.84 -6.22 11.54
C GLY A 122 -3.75 -7.01 10.81
N GLY A 123 -2.56 -6.43 10.71
CA GLY A 123 -1.40 -7.04 10.06
C GLY A 123 -1.55 -7.19 8.54
N PHE A 124 -1.26 -8.38 8.04
CA PHE A 124 -1.46 -8.72 6.64
C PHE A 124 -1.89 -10.17 6.45
N VAL A 125 -2.49 -10.44 5.29
CA VAL A 125 -2.81 -11.79 4.85
C VAL A 125 -2.12 -12.13 3.54
N ILE A 126 -1.80 -13.41 3.39
CA ILE A 126 -1.40 -13.99 2.09
C ILE A 126 -2.59 -14.82 1.61
N LEU A 127 -3.06 -14.53 0.39
CA LEU A 127 -4.17 -15.24 -0.23
C LEU A 127 -3.69 -16.02 -1.45
N ASP A 128 -4.14 -17.27 -1.60
CA ASP A 128 -4.06 -18.02 -2.84
C ASP A 128 -5.16 -17.56 -3.79
N ILE A 129 -4.76 -17.06 -4.96
CA ILE A 129 -5.62 -16.58 -6.04
C ILE A 129 -5.44 -17.40 -7.32
N SER A 130 -5.00 -18.66 -7.21
CA SER A 130 -4.96 -19.60 -8.35
C SER A 130 -6.31 -19.72 -9.04
N ASP A 131 -7.40 -19.57 -8.29
CA ASP A 131 -8.75 -19.29 -8.78
C ASP A 131 -9.12 -17.85 -8.37
N MET A 132 -9.12 -16.92 -9.34
CA MET A 132 -9.45 -15.50 -9.12
C MET A 132 -10.84 -15.29 -8.50
N SER A 133 -11.76 -16.25 -8.68
CA SER A 133 -13.12 -16.16 -8.14
C SER A 133 -13.23 -16.57 -6.68
N LYS A 134 -12.21 -17.26 -6.16
CA LYS A 134 -12.22 -17.83 -4.81
C LYS A 134 -10.86 -17.63 -4.14
N PRO A 135 -10.46 -16.39 -3.80
CA PRO A 135 -9.28 -16.18 -2.98
C PRO A 135 -9.37 -16.96 -1.67
N LYS A 136 -8.30 -17.66 -1.29
CA LYS A 136 -8.25 -18.47 -0.06
C LYS A 136 -7.13 -18.00 0.85
N LEU A 137 -7.40 -17.92 2.15
CA LEU A 137 -6.37 -17.59 3.13
C LEU A 137 -5.29 -18.68 3.17
N VAL A 138 -4.03 -18.27 3.01
CA VAL A 138 -2.84 -19.10 3.23
C VAL A 138 -2.32 -18.85 4.65
N SER A 139 -2.11 -17.59 5.01
CA SER A 139 -1.64 -17.19 6.33
C SER A 139 -2.12 -15.78 6.70
N HIS A 140 -2.15 -15.51 8.00
CA HIS A 140 -2.38 -14.20 8.59
C HIS A 140 -1.30 -13.96 9.64
N LEU A 141 -0.67 -12.80 9.61
CA LEU A 141 0.26 -12.34 10.63
C LEU A 141 -0.13 -10.94 11.06
N ASP A 142 -0.21 -10.72 12.36
CA ASP A 142 -0.55 -9.44 12.98
C ASP A 142 0.39 -9.14 14.15
N TRP A 143 0.88 -7.91 14.19
CA TRP A 143 1.79 -7.38 15.21
C TRP A 143 1.20 -6.18 15.96
N SER A 144 -0.08 -5.87 15.73
CA SER A 144 -0.79 -4.79 16.38
C SER A 144 -1.84 -5.34 17.35
N PRO A 145 -1.70 -5.16 18.68
CA PRO A 145 -0.58 -4.59 19.43
C PRO A 145 0.65 -5.52 19.55
N PRO A 146 1.85 -5.03 19.95
CA PRO A 146 2.13 -3.71 20.53
C PRO A 146 2.48 -2.61 19.53
N TYR A 147 2.66 -2.94 18.24
CA TYR A 147 3.05 -1.94 17.25
C TYR A 147 1.84 -1.11 16.82
N PRO A 148 1.89 0.23 17.01
CA PRO A 148 0.68 1.05 16.96
C PRO A 148 0.38 1.64 15.60
N ALA A 149 1.32 1.57 14.65
CA ALA A 149 1.16 2.10 13.31
C ALA A 149 0.43 1.07 12.44
N PRO A 150 -0.50 1.49 11.57
CA PRO A 150 -1.21 0.57 10.69
C PRO A 150 -0.31 -0.04 9.63
N THR A 151 -0.41 -1.36 9.43
CA THR A 151 0.18 -2.06 8.29
C THR A 151 -0.35 -1.49 6.97
N HIS A 152 0.55 -0.99 6.13
CA HIS A 152 0.21 -0.17 4.97
C HIS A 152 0.52 -0.86 3.65
N THR A 153 1.74 -1.33 3.40
CA THR A 153 2.06 -1.98 2.11
C THR A 153 2.82 -3.26 2.34
N THR A 154 2.36 -4.37 1.73
CA THR A 154 3.04 -5.67 1.71
C THR A 154 3.58 -5.95 0.32
N LEU A 155 4.82 -5.56 0.08
CA LEU A 155 5.50 -5.64 -1.22
C LEU A 155 6.38 -6.89 -1.28
N PRO A 156 5.93 -7.99 -1.90
CA PRO A 156 6.76 -9.17 -2.09
C PRO A 156 7.85 -8.90 -3.14
N MET A 157 9.07 -9.31 -2.84
CA MET A 157 10.19 -9.18 -3.79
C MET A 157 9.95 -10.11 -4.99
N PRO A 158 10.22 -9.65 -6.23
CA PRO A 158 9.97 -10.47 -7.41
C PRO A 158 11.05 -11.53 -7.67
N TRP A 159 12.13 -11.54 -6.90
CA TRP A 159 13.18 -12.56 -6.91
C TRP A 159 13.61 -12.93 -5.49
N LYS A 160 14.36 -14.02 -5.39
CA LYS A 160 14.93 -14.46 -4.11
C LYS A 160 16.12 -13.61 -3.69
N ILE A 161 16.20 -13.29 -2.40
CA ILE A 161 17.36 -12.65 -1.80
C ILE A 161 17.96 -13.66 -0.82
N MET A 162 19.24 -14.00 -1.00
CA MET A 162 19.92 -15.04 -0.21
C MET A 162 19.14 -16.36 -0.17
N GLU A 163 18.64 -16.81 -1.32
CA GLU A 163 17.81 -18.02 -1.52
C GLU A 163 16.43 -18.02 -0.82
N ARG A 164 16.01 -16.87 -0.26
CA ARG A 164 14.73 -16.68 0.42
C ARG A 164 13.76 -15.84 -0.40
N ASP A 165 12.48 -16.16 -0.28
CA ASP A 165 11.41 -15.25 -0.70
C ASP A 165 11.21 -14.20 0.39
N ILE A 166 11.46 -12.93 0.05
CA ILE A 166 11.40 -11.81 0.98
C ILE A 166 10.19 -10.93 0.64
N MET A 167 9.54 -10.41 1.67
CA MET A 167 8.52 -9.37 1.56
C MET A 167 8.90 -8.17 2.42
N VAL A 168 8.79 -7.00 1.82
CA VAL A 168 8.93 -5.71 2.51
C VAL A 168 7.57 -5.29 2.98
N VAL A 169 7.44 -4.95 4.27
CA VAL A 169 6.20 -4.42 4.81
C VAL A 169 6.44 -3.04 5.39
N THR A 170 5.75 -2.02 4.88
CA THR A 170 5.74 -0.71 5.55
C THR A 170 4.51 -0.58 6.42
N ASP A 171 4.71 -0.16 7.65
CA ASP A 171 3.66 0.51 8.40
C ASP A 171 3.56 1.97 7.92
N GLU A 172 2.42 2.61 8.14
CA GLU A 172 2.21 4.02 7.82
C GLU A 172 2.13 4.87 9.08
N GLU A 173 2.80 6.02 9.08
CA GLU A 173 2.67 7.00 10.16
C GLU A 173 1.27 7.64 10.11
N ALA A 174 0.26 6.97 10.64
CA ALA A 174 -1.16 7.39 10.65
C ALA A 174 -1.88 6.84 11.87
N GLN A 175 -3.04 7.43 12.23
CA GLN A 175 -4.04 6.95 13.22
C GLN A 175 -3.53 5.90 14.21
N LYS A 176 -2.47 6.26 14.96
CA LYS A 176 -1.73 5.29 15.76
C LYS A 176 -2.53 4.91 17.01
N LEU A 177 -2.39 3.66 17.44
CA LEU A 177 -2.98 3.19 18.71
C LEU A 177 -2.27 3.80 19.93
N THR A 178 -0.98 4.09 19.81
CA THR A 178 -0.14 4.76 20.81
C THR A 178 0.88 5.66 20.10
N PRO A 179 1.51 6.64 20.77
CA PRO A 179 2.42 7.58 20.11
C PRO A 179 3.69 6.97 19.51
N LYS A 180 4.15 5.83 20.03
CA LYS A 180 5.44 5.22 19.70
C LYS A 180 5.36 3.69 19.60
N PRO A 181 6.23 3.04 18.80
CA PRO A 181 7.20 3.65 17.87
C PRO A 181 6.54 4.43 16.72
N LEU A 182 7.31 5.26 16.02
CA LEU A 182 6.91 5.82 14.72
C LEU A 182 6.84 4.71 13.68
N ALA A 183 6.08 4.88 12.61
CA ALA A 183 5.97 3.86 11.57
C ALA A 183 7.32 3.57 10.91
N PHE A 184 7.57 2.28 10.62
CA PHE A 184 8.83 1.80 10.10
C PHE A 184 8.63 0.68 9.09
N LEU A 185 9.74 0.13 8.59
CA LEU A 185 9.76 -0.93 7.59
C LEU A 185 10.18 -2.25 8.23
N TRP A 186 9.45 -3.31 7.90
CA TRP A 186 9.73 -4.69 8.23
C TRP A 186 10.28 -5.45 7.03
N ILE A 187 11.20 -6.36 7.27
CA ILE A 187 11.57 -7.42 6.33
C ILE A 187 11.01 -8.73 6.86
N VAL A 188 10.23 -9.41 6.02
CA VAL A 188 9.54 -10.66 6.35
C VAL A 188 10.03 -11.76 5.41
N ASP A 189 10.52 -12.87 5.95
CA ASP A 189 10.77 -14.11 5.19
C ASP A 189 9.42 -14.80 4.95
N ILE A 190 9.07 -14.95 3.68
CA ILE A 190 7.85 -15.62 3.19
C ILE A 190 8.19 -16.86 2.36
N THR A 191 9.39 -17.44 2.53
CA THR A 191 9.79 -18.70 1.88
C THR A 191 8.84 -19.83 2.24
N GLU A 192 8.40 -19.87 3.49
CA GLU A 192 7.26 -20.69 3.91
C GLU A 192 6.03 -19.79 4.07
N GLU A 193 5.23 -19.66 3.02
CA GLU A 193 4.08 -18.74 2.99
C GLU A 193 3.01 -19.08 4.03
N THR A 194 2.96 -20.33 4.53
CA THR A 194 2.02 -20.68 5.62
C THR A 194 2.47 -20.15 6.99
N ARG A 195 3.73 -19.71 7.09
CA ARG A 195 4.33 -19.19 8.32
C ARG A 195 5.31 -18.06 8.00
N PRO A 196 4.82 -16.87 7.61
CA PRO A 196 5.66 -15.70 7.42
C PRO A 196 6.37 -15.33 8.73
N ILE A 197 7.64 -14.92 8.66
CA ILE A 197 8.46 -14.59 9.85
C ILE A 197 9.12 -13.22 9.63
N PRO A 198 8.86 -12.22 10.50
CA PRO A 198 9.66 -10.99 10.53
C PRO A 198 11.11 -11.33 10.90
N ILE A 199 12.08 -10.89 10.08
CA ILE A 199 13.51 -11.21 10.27
C ILE A 199 14.37 -9.99 10.57
N SER A 200 13.94 -8.79 10.16
CA SER A 200 14.62 -7.54 10.50
C SER A 200 13.68 -6.35 10.31
N THR A 201 14.14 -5.17 10.75
CA THR A 201 13.43 -3.90 10.59
C THR A 201 14.41 -2.82 10.14
N PHE A 202 13.88 -1.78 9.50
CA PHE A 202 14.60 -0.53 9.26
C PHE A 202 13.75 0.63 9.79
N MET A 203 14.34 1.46 10.64
CA MET A 203 13.69 2.62 11.25
C MET A 203 14.66 3.78 11.34
N LEU A 204 14.16 5.00 11.13
CA LEU A 204 14.92 6.22 11.40
C LEU A 204 14.89 6.53 12.90
N PRO A 205 15.95 7.13 13.45
CA PRO A 205 15.95 7.62 14.83
C PRO A 205 14.80 8.61 15.09
N ASP A 206 14.19 8.50 16.27
CA ASP A 206 13.06 9.35 16.67
C ASP A 206 13.40 10.85 16.71
N ASP A 207 14.65 11.18 17.02
CA ASP A 207 15.18 12.55 17.08
C ASP A 207 15.46 13.15 15.70
N SER A 208 15.30 12.36 14.62
CA SER A 208 15.35 12.84 13.24
C SER A 208 14.05 13.50 12.78
N ALA A 209 12.97 13.41 13.58
CA ALA A 209 11.71 14.08 13.27
C ALA A 209 11.87 15.61 13.35
N PRO A 210 11.39 16.39 12.36
CA PRO A 210 11.48 17.85 12.41
C PRO A 210 10.72 18.48 13.58
N GLY A 211 9.72 17.78 14.12
CA GLY A 211 8.89 18.21 15.22
C GLY A 211 8.03 17.07 15.79
N PRO A 212 7.51 17.22 17.01
CA PRO A 212 6.76 16.16 17.71
C PRO A 212 5.39 15.87 17.07
N ASP A 213 4.81 16.85 16.39
CA ASP A 213 3.51 16.73 15.71
C ASP A 213 3.64 16.47 14.21
N ASP A 214 4.87 16.43 13.69
CA ASP A 214 5.11 16.16 12.29
C ASP A 214 4.90 14.68 11.99
N ARG A 215 4.28 14.42 10.84
CA ARG A 215 4.11 13.08 10.31
C ARG A 215 5.47 12.54 9.87
N PHE A 216 6.23 11.94 10.79
CA PHE A 216 7.55 11.37 10.54
C PHE A 216 7.50 9.86 10.74
N GLY A 217 7.69 9.10 9.66
CA GLY A 217 7.64 7.63 9.67
C GLY A 217 7.44 7.08 8.27
N ALA A 218 7.61 5.77 8.12
CA ALA A 218 7.44 5.09 6.84
C ALA A 218 6.04 5.32 6.26
N HIS A 219 5.97 5.21 4.93
CA HIS A 219 4.71 5.24 4.20
C HIS A 219 4.76 4.27 3.02
N GLN A 220 5.20 4.73 1.84
CA GLN A 220 5.02 4.01 0.59
C GLN A 220 6.36 3.65 -0.05
N PRO A 221 6.67 2.35 -0.23
CA PRO A 221 7.77 1.91 -1.07
C PRO A 221 7.41 2.06 -2.56
N ALA A 222 8.42 2.26 -3.40
CA ALA A 222 8.29 2.12 -4.85
C ALA A 222 7.93 0.66 -5.17
N GLU A 223 6.74 0.45 -5.70
CA GLU A 223 6.26 -0.90 -6.06
C GLU A 223 6.97 -1.46 -7.30
N GLN A 224 7.61 -0.59 -8.09
CA GLN A 224 8.45 -0.97 -9.22
C GLN A 224 9.84 -1.34 -8.71
N VAL A 225 9.96 -2.57 -8.21
CA VAL A 225 11.23 -3.10 -7.69
C VAL A 225 12.18 -3.39 -8.86
N ARG A 226 13.36 -2.76 -8.87
CA ARG A 226 14.38 -2.92 -9.93
C ARG A 226 15.70 -3.49 -9.45
N SER A 227 16.01 -3.34 -8.17
CA SER A 227 17.23 -3.87 -7.53
C SER A 227 16.96 -4.17 -6.05
N ALA A 228 17.99 -4.59 -5.32
CA ALA A 228 17.92 -4.73 -3.86
C ALA A 228 17.87 -3.38 -3.12
N THR A 229 18.01 -2.25 -3.82
CA THR A 229 17.81 -0.92 -3.24
C THR A 229 16.35 -0.52 -3.38
N LEU A 230 15.66 -0.40 -2.24
CA LEU A 230 14.29 0.07 -2.13
C LEU A 230 14.25 1.58 -1.99
N TYR A 231 13.37 2.22 -2.75
CA TYR A 231 13.05 3.63 -2.56
C TYR A 231 11.75 3.74 -1.78
N VAL A 232 11.79 4.34 -0.60
CA VAL A 232 10.67 4.37 0.35
C VAL A 232 10.42 5.79 0.82
N THR A 233 9.18 6.26 0.66
CA THR A 233 8.76 7.55 1.22
C THR A 233 8.57 7.45 2.73
N TRP A 234 9.00 8.49 3.42
CA TRP A 234 9.06 8.57 4.88
C TRP A 234 8.39 9.85 5.42
N PHE A 235 7.31 10.29 4.76
CA PHE A 235 6.64 11.58 4.99
C PHE A 235 7.63 12.74 5.17
N SER A 236 7.69 13.36 6.36
CA SER A 236 8.60 14.47 6.65
C SER A 236 10.07 14.08 6.66
N GLY A 237 10.37 12.78 6.66
CA GLY A 237 11.68 12.20 6.42
C GLY A 237 12.06 12.10 4.94
N GLY A 238 11.22 12.51 3.98
CA GLY A 238 11.56 12.50 2.55
C GLY A 238 11.58 11.12 1.91
N LEU A 239 12.46 10.93 0.93
CA LEU A 239 12.70 9.67 0.22
C LEU A 239 13.96 8.97 0.77
N ARG A 240 13.84 7.68 1.09
CA ARG A 240 14.93 6.85 1.61
C ARG A 240 15.31 5.77 0.60
N ALA A 241 16.60 5.60 0.35
CA ALA A 241 17.15 4.50 -0.42
C ALA A 241 17.74 3.48 0.56
N ILE A 242 17.12 2.30 0.64
CA ILE A 242 17.43 1.26 1.62
C ILE A 242 17.91 0.02 0.88
N ASP A 243 19.17 -0.38 1.05
CA ASP A 243 19.68 -1.64 0.54
C ASP A 243 19.22 -2.80 1.41
N ILE A 244 18.60 -3.79 0.77
CA ILE A 244 18.12 -5.04 1.38
C ILE A 244 18.83 -6.27 0.79
N SER A 245 19.99 -6.10 0.14
CA SER A 245 20.80 -7.21 -0.38
C SER A 245 21.13 -8.26 0.69
N ASN A 246 21.28 -7.80 1.94
CA ASN A 246 21.19 -8.62 3.14
C ASN A 246 19.86 -8.34 3.89
N PRO A 247 18.86 -9.22 3.80
CA PRO A 247 17.54 -8.99 4.38
C PRO A 247 17.53 -9.09 5.91
N TYR A 248 18.64 -9.53 6.53
CA TYR A 248 18.82 -9.55 7.98
C TYR A 248 19.41 -8.25 8.52
N LEU A 249 19.92 -7.38 7.64
CA LEU A 249 20.55 -6.10 8.00
C LEU A 249 20.28 -5.05 6.91
N PRO A 250 19.02 -4.55 6.78
CA PRO A 250 18.72 -3.47 5.87
C PRO A 250 19.49 -2.19 6.25
N THR A 251 20.05 -1.49 5.26
CA THR A 251 20.88 -0.31 5.50
C THR A 251 20.48 0.86 4.61
N GLU A 252 20.50 2.08 5.14
CA GLU A 252 20.30 3.29 4.31
C GLU A 252 21.57 3.54 3.50
N VAL A 253 21.42 3.64 2.18
CA VAL A 253 22.51 3.93 1.24
C VAL A 253 22.37 5.31 0.59
N GLY A 254 21.26 6.01 0.85
CA GLY A 254 21.04 7.38 0.43
C GLY A 254 19.68 7.89 0.87
N PHE A 255 19.51 9.21 0.81
CA PHE A 255 18.22 9.85 1.06
C PHE A 255 18.12 11.17 0.31
N TYR A 256 16.89 11.63 0.14
CA TYR A 256 16.57 12.94 -0.38
C TYR A 256 15.40 13.53 0.39
N VAL A 257 15.58 14.69 1.01
CA VAL A 257 14.49 15.41 1.69
C VAL A 257 14.20 16.67 0.88
N PRO A 258 13.06 16.73 0.17
CA PRO A 258 12.64 17.92 -0.54
C PRO A 258 12.50 19.14 0.37
N PHE A 259 12.52 20.34 -0.22
CA PHE A 259 12.08 21.52 0.51
C PHE A 259 10.58 21.43 0.80
N PRO A 260 10.12 21.84 2.00
CA PRO A 260 8.69 21.91 2.29
C PRO A 260 7.97 22.78 1.28
N GLY A 261 6.79 22.34 0.88
CA GLY A 261 6.00 23.05 -0.08
C GLY A 261 5.46 24.40 0.40
N ARG A 262 4.87 25.21 -0.49
CA ARG A 262 4.38 26.55 -0.13
C ARG A 262 3.36 26.49 1.01
N GLY A 263 3.72 27.08 2.16
CA GLY A 263 2.87 27.13 3.35
C GLY A 263 2.95 25.90 4.25
N GLN A 264 3.85 24.97 3.95
CA GLN A 264 4.13 23.80 4.78
C GLN A 264 5.36 24.05 5.67
N LYS A 265 5.34 23.46 6.87
CA LYS A 265 6.51 23.45 7.76
C LYS A 265 7.47 22.32 7.44
N THR A 266 6.92 21.20 6.98
CA THR A 266 7.64 19.96 6.67
C THR A 266 7.11 19.36 5.39
N VAL A 267 7.96 18.61 4.69
CA VAL A 267 7.57 17.83 3.51
C VAL A 267 6.57 16.73 3.88
N GLN A 268 5.76 16.32 2.92
CA GLN A 268 4.78 15.24 3.00
C GLN A 268 4.97 14.27 1.83
N SER A 269 6.20 13.76 1.67
CA SER A 269 6.54 12.74 0.67
C SER A 269 5.63 11.52 0.84
N ASN A 270 4.80 11.26 -0.16
CA ASN A 270 3.64 10.39 -0.03
C ASN A 270 3.70 9.19 -0.97
N ASP A 271 4.27 9.32 -2.17
CA ASP A 271 4.40 8.19 -3.10
C ASP A 271 5.66 8.34 -3.94
N VAL A 272 6.18 7.23 -4.45
CA VAL A 272 7.34 7.20 -5.33
C VAL A 272 7.14 6.15 -6.43
N TYR A 273 7.29 6.57 -7.68
CA TYR A 273 7.30 5.67 -8.83
C TYR A 273 8.71 5.53 -9.40
N HIS A 274 9.17 4.30 -9.60
CA HIS A 274 10.49 4.01 -10.16
C HIS A 274 10.39 3.54 -11.60
N ARG A 275 10.73 4.44 -12.52
CA ARG A 275 10.67 4.20 -13.96
C ARG A 275 11.80 3.28 -14.41
N GLU A 276 11.58 2.59 -15.53
CA GLU A 276 12.53 1.59 -16.07
C GLU A 276 13.92 2.14 -16.41
N ASP A 277 14.05 3.44 -16.65
CA ASP A 277 15.30 4.11 -16.94
C ASP A 277 16.02 4.67 -15.69
N GLY A 278 15.54 4.33 -14.49
CA GLY A 278 16.15 4.72 -13.22
C GLY A 278 15.64 6.04 -12.64
N LEU A 279 14.77 6.77 -13.35
CA LEU A 279 14.17 7.99 -12.80
C LEU A 279 13.14 7.67 -11.70
N LEU A 280 13.20 8.45 -10.63
CA LEU A 280 12.29 8.39 -9.49
C LEU A 280 11.33 9.59 -9.55
N PHE A 281 10.03 9.30 -9.46
CA PHE A 281 8.97 10.30 -9.48
C PHE A 281 8.41 10.39 -8.06
N LEU A 282 8.90 11.36 -7.28
CA LEU A 282 8.54 11.57 -5.88
C LEU A 282 7.37 12.54 -5.79
N ILE A 283 6.26 12.08 -5.21
CA ILE A 283 5.05 12.88 -5.01
C ILE A 283 5.00 13.37 -3.57
N ASP A 284 4.81 14.68 -3.40
CA ASP A 284 4.39 15.27 -2.13
C ASP A 284 2.85 15.33 -2.08
N ARG A 285 2.26 14.97 -0.94
CA ARG A 285 0.80 14.94 -0.73
C ARG A 285 0.14 16.29 -0.99
N PHE A 286 0.88 17.37 -0.77
CA PHE A 286 0.37 18.72 -0.72
C PHE A 286 1.11 19.67 -1.65
N ASP A 287 2.30 19.33 -2.15
CA ASP A 287 3.06 20.17 -3.08
C ASP A 287 3.81 19.41 -4.19
N GLY A 288 3.05 18.71 -5.03
CA GLY A 288 3.48 18.39 -6.39
C GLY A 288 4.37 17.17 -6.56
N LEU A 289 5.19 17.22 -7.60
CA LEU A 289 5.97 16.10 -8.13
C LEU A 289 7.41 16.56 -8.41
N GLU A 290 8.37 15.80 -7.92
CA GLU A 290 9.79 15.94 -8.24
C GLU A 290 10.30 14.72 -9.01
N ILE A 291 11.24 14.95 -9.91
CA ILE A 291 11.88 13.89 -10.70
C ILE A 291 13.35 13.85 -10.30
N LEU A 292 13.77 12.71 -9.75
CA LEU A 292 15.10 12.48 -9.22
C LEU A 292 15.81 11.40 -10.05
N GLU A 293 17.13 11.46 -10.08
CA GLU A 293 17.99 10.41 -10.60
C GLU A 293 18.92 9.97 -9.45
N SER A 294 19.05 8.66 -9.26
CA SER A 294 19.95 8.12 -8.24
C SER A 294 21.37 8.02 -8.79
N GLN A 295 22.36 8.37 -7.97
CA GLN A 295 23.78 8.16 -8.26
C GLN A 295 24.32 6.83 -7.71
N LEU A 296 23.45 6.02 -7.11
CA LEU A 296 23.77 4.73 -6.49
C LEU A 296 23.86 3.59 -7.50
#